data_AF-A0A2W4NMR9-F1
#
_entry.id   AF-A0A2W4NMR9-F1
#
_cell.length_a   1.000
_cell.length_b   1.000
_cell.length_c   1.000
_cell.angle_alpha   90.00
_cell.angle_beta   90.00
_cell.angle_gamma   90.00
#
_symmetry.space_group_name_H-M   'P 1'
#
loop_
_entity.id
_entity.type
_entity.pdbx_description
1 polymer ?
#
loop_
_entity_poly.entity_id
_entity_poly.type
_entity_poly.pdbx_seq_one_letter_code
_entity_poly.pdbx_strand_id
1 'polypeptide(L)'
;MQGSQRDSGRVIGAVILIGLGILFLFGQVFGFSVWDVFGGAFGLVGRFFGAFEWPFYILLPGLVLLAIAVLGGRSAAPAAFPGAVIGGTGLILWYQNATGHFESWSYLWGLYPVFVGLAMIFVGARTGDRAMVDNGRKTVMVGIVLTAVFGIFMELIFSGNMGLLRP
;
A
#
# COMPACT_ATOMS: atom_id res chain seq x y z
N MET A 1 -31.61 -32.87 0.74
CA MET A 1 -30.24 -33.29 0.37
C MET A 1 -29.23 -32.13 0.46
N GLN A 2 -29.14 -31.40 1.60
CA GLN A 2 -28.32 -30.16 1.72
C GLN A 2 -27.11 -30.28 2.69
N GLY A 3 -26.86 -31.43 3.32
CA GLY A 3 -25.81 -31.59 4.35
C GLY A 3 -24.37 -31.79 3.81
N SER A 4 -24.20 -32.48 2.68
CA SER A 4 -22.88 -32.92 2.16
C SER A 4 -21.96 -31.77 1.69
N GLN A 5 -22.52 -30.65 1.24
CA GLN A 5 -21.71 -29.51 0.76
C GLN A 5 -21.04 -28.71 1.89
N ARG A 6 -21.63 -28.66 3.09
CA ARG A 6 -21.04 -27.95 4.25
C ARG A 6 -19.84 -28.68 4.84
N ASP A 7 -19.89 -30.01 4.87
CA ASP A 7 -18.80 -30.82 5.43
C ASP A 7 -17.58 -30.82 4.50
N SER A 8 -17.80 -30.87 3.18
CA SER A 8 -16.73 -30.83 2.19
C SER A 8 -15.90 -29.53 2.26
N GLY A 9 -16.56 -28.37 2.43
CA GLY A 9 -15.86 -27.10 2.58
C GLY A 9 -15.02 -27.00 3.87
N ARG A 10 -15.49 -27.61 4.97
CA ARG A 10 -14.76 -27.65 6.25
C ARG A 10 -13.55 -28.59 6.18
N VAL A 11 -13.68 -29.74 5.53
CA VAL A 11 -12.58 -30.70 5.34
C VAL A 11 -11.51 -30.12 4.42
N ILE A 12 -11.89 -29.47 3.32
CA ILE A 12 -10.93 -28.80 2.42
C ILE A 12 -10.16 -27.71 3.17
N GLY A 13 -10.85 -26.89 3.97
CA GLY A 13 -10.21 -25.89 4.81
C GLY A 13 -9.23 -26.49 5.82
N ALA A 14 -9.60 -27.59 6.48
CA ALA A 14 -8.74 -28.30 7.43
C ALA A 14 -7.49 -28.89 6.76
N VAL A 15 -7.64 -29.53 5.59
CA VAL A 15 -6.53 -30.10 4.83
C VAL A 15 -5.56 -29.00 4.36
N ILE A 16 -6.08 -27.87 3.88
CA ILE A 16 -5.27 -26.71 3.51
C ILE A 16 -4.50 -26.19 4.73
N LEU A 17 -5.16 -26.03 5.88
CA LEU A 17 -4.54 -25.49 7.09
C LEU A 17 -3.44 -26.42 7.62
N ILE A 18 -3.70 -27.73 7.63
CA ILE A 18 -2.73 -28.75 8.04
C ILE A 18 -1.55 -28.78 7.06
N GLY A 19 -1.81 -28.77 5.76
CA GLY A 19 -0.76 -28.71 4.74
C GLY A 19 0.10 -27.45 4.86
N LEU A 20 -0.53 -26.30 5.11
CA LEU A 20 0.16 -25.03 5.33
C LEU A 20 1.01 -25.06 6.62
N GLY A 21 0.49 -25.68 7.68
CA GLY A 21 1.22 -25.89 8.94
C GLY A 21 2.43 -26.80 8.78
N ILE A 22 2.29 -27.91 8.03
CA ILE A 22 3.39 -28.82 7.71
C ILE A 22 4.44 -28.10 6.86
N LEU A 23 4.03 -27.30 5.88
CA LEU A 23 4.94 -26.49 5.07
C LEU A 23 5.74 -25.50 5.93
N PHE A 24 5.09 -24.81 6.87
CA PHE A 24 5.74 -23.89 7.80
C PHE A 24 6.72 -24.61 8.73
N LEU A 25 6.34 -25.77 9.27
CA LEU A 25 7.20 -26.62 10.10
C LEU A 25 8.43 -27.11 9.33
N PHE A 26 8.25 -27.55 8.08
CA PHE A 26 9.35 -27.94 7.21
C PHE A 26 10.30 -26.76 7.00
N GLY A 27 9.77 -25.57 6.67
CA GLY A 27 10.59 -24.38 6.52
C GLY A 27 11.39 -24.04 7.78
N GLN A 28 10.79 -24.19 8.97
CA GLN A 28 11.46 -23.98 10.25
C GLN A 28 12.57 -25.00 10.53
N VAL A 29 12.35 -26.29 10.23
CA VAL A 29 13.32 -27.37 10.48
C VAL A 29 14.55 -27.27 9.58
N PHE A 30 14.37 -26.87 8.32
CA PHE A 30 15.45 -26.77 7.34
C PHE A 30 16.10 -25.38 7.28
N GLY A 31 15.68 -24.45 8.14
CA GLY A 31 16.18 -23.06 8.14
C GLY A 31 15.84 -22.31 6.84
N PHE A 32 14.81 -22.76 6.14
CA PHE A 32 14.30 -22.14 4.92
C PHE A 32 12.91 -21.59 5.21
N SER A 33 12.84 -20.37 5.70
CA SER A 33 11.55 -19.70 5.85
C SER A 33 11.13 -19.09 4.51
N VAL A 34 9.82 -19.06 4.26
CA VAL A 34 9.26 -18.26 3.16
C VAL A 34 9.74 -16.80 3.28
N TRP A 35 9.95 -16.36 4.53
CA TRP A 35 10.56 -15.07 4.83
C TRP A 35 12.00 -14.89 4.36
N ASP A 36 12.80 -15.95 4.19
CA ASP A 36 14.15 -15.84 3.64
C ASP A 36 14.13 -15.62 2.12
N VAL A 37 13.12 -16.15 1.43
CA VAL A 37 12.93 -15.94 -0.02
C VAL A 37 12.46 -14.51 -0.29
N PHE A 38 11.43 -14.05 0.43
CA PHE A 38 10.97 -12.66 0.33
C PHE A 38 12.01 -11.70 0.94
N GLY A 39 12.64 -12.07 2.05
CA GLY A 39 13.67 -11.29 2.72
C GLY A 39 15.01 -11.28 1.99
N GLY A 40 15.33 -12.23 1.11
CA GLY A 40 16.59 -12.23 0.37
C GLY A 40 16.69 -11.08 -0.63
N ALA A 41 15.66 -10.87 -1.45
CA ALA A 41 15.60 -9.76 -2.40
C ALA A 41 15.41 -8.40 -1.70
N PHE A 42 14.60 -8.37 -0.63
CA PHE A 42 14.33 -7.16 0.14
C PHE A 42 15.46 -6.82 1.14
N GLY A 43 16.21 -7.82 1.60
CA GLY A 43 17.35 -7.68 2.51
C GLY A 43 18.59 -7.09 1.84
N LEU A 44 18.69 -7.21 0.50
CA LEU A 44 19.63 -6.39 -0.27
C LEU A 44 19.31 -4.90 -0.10
N VAL A 45 18.03 -4.52 -0.12
CA VAL A 45 17.59 -3.15 0.13
C VAL A 45 17.83 -2.77 1.60
N GLY A 46 17.51 -3.66 2.55
CA GLY A 46 17.81 -3.46 3.97
C GLY A 46 19.30 -3.21 4.26
N ARG A 47 20.21 -3.84 3.53
CA ARG A 47 21.66 -3.60 3.66
C ARG A 47 22.09 -2.17 3.28
N PHE A 48 21.38 -1.52 2.38
CA PHE A 48 21.63 -0.12 2.00
C PHE A 48 20.85 0.88 2.87
N PHE A 49 19.64 0.50 3.32
CA PHE A 49 18.70 1.41 3.98
C PHE A 49 18.57 1.20 5.50
N GLY A 50 19.20 0.20 6.12
CA GLY A 50 19.14 -0.03 7.56
C GLY A 50 17.70 -0.16 8.08
N ALA A 51 17.39 0.34 9.30
CA ALA A 51 16.07 0.24 9.96
C ALA A 51 14.84 0.79 9.18
N PHE A 52 15.03 1.29 7.95
CA PHE A 52 13.97 1.62 6.99
C PHE A 52 13.47 0.42 6.19
N GLU A 53 13.81 -0.82 6.54
CA GLU A 53 13.50 -2.02 5.73
C GLU A 53 12.00 -2.24 5.52
N TRP A 54 11.20 -1.99 6.55
CA TRP A 54 9.83 -2.49 6.57
C TRP A 54 8.87 -1.79 5.57
N PRO A 55 8.91 -0.46 5.35
CA PRO A 55 8.07 0.18 4.35
C PRO A 55 8.40 -0.29 2.93
N PHE A 56 9.63 -0.76 2.68
CA PHE A 56 9.99 -1.29 1.38
C PHE A 56 9.24 -2.58 1.03
N TYR A 57 8.81 -3.38 2.01
CA TYR A 57 7.91 -4.54 1.77
C TYR A 57 6.60 -4.14 1.09
N ILE A 58 6.18 -2.89 1.25
CA ILE A 58 4.96 -2.35 0.65
C ILE A 58 5.31 -1.53 -0.60
N LEU A 59 6.34 -0.68 -0.51
CA LEU A 59 6.74 0.20 -1.61
C LEU A 59 7.19 -0.58 -2.86
N LEU A 60 8.03 -1.60 -2.71
CA LEU A 60 8.60 -2.32 -3.85
C LEU A 60 7.54 -3.04 -4.70
N PRO A 61 6.61 -3.84 -4.15
CA PRO A 61 5.50 -4.40 -4.94
C PRO A 61 4.68 -3.32 -5.66
N GLY A 62 4.44 -2.18 -5.01
CA GLY A 62 3.76 -1.03 -5.62
C GLY A 62 4.52 -0.48 -6.82
N LEU A 63 5.84 -0.29 -6.68
CA LEU A 63 6.71 0.14 -7.77
C LEU A 63 6.76 -0.88 -8.92
N VAL A 64 6.76 -2.18 -8.62
CA VAL A 64 6.69 -3.23 -9.64
C VAL A 64 5.39 -3.14 -10.43
N LEU A 65 4.25 -2.93 -9.76
CA LEU A 65 2.96 -2.75 -10.43
C LEU A 65 2.93 -1.49 -11.30
N LEU A 66 3.51 -0.39 -10.82
CA LEU A 66 3.65 0.83 -11.61
C LEU A 66 4.57 0.60 -12.84
N ALA A 67 5.68 -0.10 -12.66
CA ALA A 67 6.58 -0.47 -13.76
C ALA A 67 5.86 -1.33 -14.80
N ILE A 68 5.06 -2.31 -14.38
CA ILE A 68 4.20 -3.11 -15.26
C ILE A 68 3.22 -2.21 -16.01
N ALA A 69 2.60 -1.23 -15.35
CA ALA A 69 1.66 -0.33 -16.00
C ALA A 69 2.32 0.58 -17.05
N VAL A 70 3.55 1.04 -16.78
CA VAL A 70 4.34 1.90 -17.67
C VAL A 70 4.87 1.10 -18.86
N LEU A 71 5.41 -0.09 -18.63
CA LEU A 71 6.10 -0.89 -19.64
C LEU A 71 5.17 -1.83 -20.41
N GLY A 72 4.10 -2.34 -19.78
CA GLY A 72 3.21 -3.37 -20.32
C GLY A 72 2.14 -2.85 -21.30
N GLY A 73 2.23 -1.59 -21.70
CA GLY A 73 1.35 -1.00 -22.70
C GLY A 73 -0.10 -0.80 -22.28
N ARG A 74 -1.04 -0.74 -23.24
CA ARG A 74 -2.44 -0.36 -22.97
C ARG A 74 -3.20 -1.39 -22.14
N SER A 75 -2.88 -2.67 -22.30
CA SER A 75 -3.50 -3.77 -21.54
C SER A 75 -3.05 -3.80 -20.09
N ALA A 76 -1.80 -3.39 -19.81
CA ALA A 76 -1.27 -3.37 -18.44
C ALA A 76 -1.54 -2.05 -17.70
N ALA A 77 -1.98 -1.00 -18.40
CA ALA A 77 -2.25 0.30 -17.80
C ALA A 77 -3.12 0.24 -16.50
N PRO A 78 -4.17 -0.60 -16.40
CA PRO A 78 -4.96 -0.70 -15.15
C PRO A 78 -4.16 -1.13 -13.91
N ALA A 79 -2.98 -1.74 -14.06
CA ALA A 79 -2.08 -2.03 -12.94
C ALA A 79 -1.58 -0.76 -12.22
N ALA A 80 -1.71 0.42 -12.84
CA ALA A 80 -1.40 1.69 -12.21
C ALA A 80 -2.29 1.99 -11.00
N PHE A 81 -3.52 1.49 -10.95
CA PHE A 81 -4.40 1.69 -9.79
C PHE A 81 -3.86 1.03 -8.52
N PRO A 82 -3.65 -0.31 -8.48
CA PRO A 82 -3.06 -0.94 -7.31
C PRO A 82 -1.61 -0.48 -7.11
N GLY A 83 -0.85 -0.20 -8.17
CA GLY A 83 0.51 0.32 -8.07
C GLY A 83 0.59 1.70 -7.39
N ALA A 84 -0.31 2.63 -7.72
CA ALA A 84 -0.34 3.96 -7.12
C ALA A 84 -0.77 3.91 -5.65
N VAL A 85 -1.75 3.06 -5.31
CA VAL A 85 -2.20 2.90 -3.93
C VAL A 85 -1.13 2.25 -3.06
N ILE A 86 -0.58 1.13 -3.51
CA ILE A 86 0.44 0.37 -2.76
C ILE A 86 1.75 1.18 -2.69
N GLY A 87 2.20 1.73 -3.83
CA GLY A 87 3.40 2.56 -3.90
C GLY A 87 3.26 3.86 -3.11
N GLY A 88 2.10 4.52 -3.19
CA GLY A 88 1.80 5.71 -2.39
C GLY A 88 1.79 5.41 -0.89
N THR A 89 1.19 4.29 -0.48
CA THR A 89 1.21 3.83 0.92
C THR A 89 2.65 3.55 1.37
N GLY A 90 3.43 2.82 0.59
CA GLY A 90 4.84 2.56 0.90
C GLY A 90 5.68 3.82 1.03
N LEU A 91 5.41 4.85 0.21
CA LEU A 91 6.10 6.13 0.27
C LEU A 91 5.74 6.91 1.54
N ILE A 92 4.46 6.92 1.93
CA ILE A 92 4.00 7.51 3.21
C ILE A 92 4.74 6.83 4.37
N LEU A 93 4.75 5.50 4.40
CA LEU A 93 5.36 4.74 5.48
C LEU A 93 6.88 4.92 5.52
N TRP A 94 7.53 5.03 4.37
CA TRP A 94 8.97 5.34 4.30
C TRP A 94 9.26 6.72 4.89
N TYR A 95 8.48 7.74 4.51
CA TYR A 95 8.59 9.09 5.08
C TYR A 95 8.34 9.10 6.60
N GLN A 96 7.31 8.41 7.07
CA GLN A 96 6.97 8.33 8.50
C GLN A 96 8.06 7.63 9.29
N ASN A 97 8.63 6.55 8.76
CA ASN A 97 9.74 5.86 9.41
C ASN A 97 10.97 6.76 9.47
N ALA A 98 11.28 7.50 8.39
CA ALA A 98 12.42 8.43 8.30
C ALA A 98 12.33 9.62 9.26
N THR A 99 11.13 10.14 9.46
CA THR A 99 10.90 11.34 10.27
C THR A 99 10.42 11.03 11.68
N GLY A 100 9.97 9.80 11.96
CA GLY A 100 9.34 9.41 13.21
C GLY A 100 7.89 9.91 13.39
N HIS A 101 7.33 10.64 12.40
CA HIS A 101 6.02 11.29 12.49
C HIS A 101 4.87 10.34 12.14
N PHE A 102 4.70 9.26 12.90
CA PHE A 102 3.65 8.26 12.68
C PHE A 102 2.24 8.79 12.97
N GLU A 103 2.11 9.86 13.77
CA GLU A 103 0.84 10.56 14.02
C GLU A 103 0.21 11.11 12.74
N SER A 104 1.01 11.33 11.69
CA SER A 104 0.52 11.72 10.37
C SER A 104 -0.40 10.70 9.72
N TRP A 105 -0.40 9.44 10.20
CA TRP A 105 -1.35 8.42 9.79
C TRP A 105 -2.80 8.81 10.07
N SER A 106 -3.06 9.70 11.02
CA SER A 106 -4.42 10.20 11.30
C SER A 106 -5.01 11.00 10.13
N TYR A 107 -4.17 11.69 9.34
CA TYR A 107 -4.62 12.62 8.29
C TYR A 107 -4.17 12.30 6.86
N LEU A 108 -3.09 11.53 6.68
CA LEU A 108 -2.56 11.21 5.36
C LEU A 108 -3.47 10.30 4.52
N TRP A 109 -4.54 9.73 5.09
CA TRP A 109 -5.58 9.03 4.32
C TRP A 109 -6.24 9.91 3.25
N GLY A 110 -6.21 11.25 3.42
CA GLY A 110 -6.64 12.19 2.40
C GLY A 110 -5.88 12.10 1.07
N LEU A 111 -4.67 11.50 1.06
CA LEU A 111 -3.86 11.34 -0.14
C LEU A 111 -4.33 10.21 -1.05
N TYR A 112 -5.15 9.27 -0.57
CA TYR A 112 -5.59 8.13 -1.39
C TYR A 112 -6.37 8.57 -2.66
N PRO A 113 -7.32 9.52 -2.60
CA PRO A 113 -7.90 10.10 -3.81
C PRO A 113 -6.87 10.73 -4.76
N VAL A 114 -5.77 11.28 -4.25
CA VAL A 114 -4.67 11.79 -5.09
C VAL A 114 -3.99 10.64 -5.83
N PHE A 115 -3.63 9.55 -5.13
CA PHE A 115 -3.02 8.38 -5.77
C PHE A 115 -3.93 7.76 -6.83
N VAL A 116 -5.22 7.59 -6.51
CA VAL A 116 -6.21 7.06 -7.46
C VAL A 116 -6.40 8.01 -8.63
N GLY A 117 -6.50 9.32 -8.38
CA GLY A 117 -6.65 10.32 -9.45
C GLY A 117 -5.44 10.37 -10.38
N LEU A 118 -4.22 10.22 -9.87
CA LEU A 118 -3.00 10.09 -10.68
C LEU A 118 -3.04 8.82 -11.54
N ALA A 119 -3.49 7.69 -10.99
CA ALA A 119 -3.70 6.47 -11.77
C ALA A 119 -4.75 6.66 -12.87
N MET A 120 -5.87 7.33 -12.58
CA MET A 120 -6.89 7.65 -13.60
C MET A 120 -6.32 8.49 -14.74
N ILE A 121 -5.54 9.53 -14.42
CA ILE A 121 -4.88 10.38 -15.42
C ILE A 121 -3.92 9.53 -16.27
N PHE A 122 -3.08 8.72 -15.64
CA PHE A 122 -2.13 7.86 -16.34
C PHE A 122 -2.83 6.87 -17.28
N VAL A 123 -3.82 6.13 -16.76
CA VAL A 123 -4.53 5.13 -17.55
C VAL A 123 -5.34 5.78 -18.66
N GLY A 124 -6.06 6.86 -18.38
CA GLY A 124 -6.83 7.62 -19.37
C GLY A 124 -5.94 8.16 -20.49
N ALA A 125 -4.76 8.68 -20.17
CA ALA A 125 -3.79 9.11 -21.17
C ALA A 125 -3.29 7.93 -22.03
N ARG A 126 -3.03 6.77 -21.41
CA ARG A 126 -2.57 5.57 -22.11
C ARG A 126 -3.66 4.91 -22.98
N THR A 127 -4.92 5.07 -22.62
CA THR A 127 -6.07 4.54 -23.37
C THR A 127 -6.69 5.57 -24.32
N GLY A 128 -6.30 6.83 -24.26
CA GLY A 128 -6.95 7.91 -25.02
C GLY A 128 -8.35 8.27 -24.51
N ASP A 129 -8.70 7.86 -23.29
CA ASP A 129 -9.95 8.23 -22.63
C ASP A 129 -9.80 9.59 -21.93
N ARG A 130 -10.23 10.65 -22.63
CA ARG A 130 -10.17 12.02 -22.13
C ARG A 130 -11.07 12.23 -20.91
N ALA A 131 -12.24 11.59 -20.87
CA ALA A 131 -13.16 11.72 -19.73
C ALA A 131 -12.52 11.17 -18.45
N MET A 132 -11.78 10.06 -18.56
CA MET A 132 -11.06 9.49 -17.43
C MET A 132 -9.91 10.38 -16.94
N VAL A 133 -9.19 11.06 -17.85
CA VAL A 133 -8.17 12.06 -17.47
C VAL A 133 -8.80 13.23 -16.73
N ASP A 134 -9.90 13.77 -17.25
CA ASP A 134 -10.58 14.93 -16.64
C ASP A 134 -11.16 14.59 -15.28
N ASN A 135 -11.77 13.40 -15.14
CA ASN A 135 -12.23 12.90 -13.86
C ASN A 135 -11.05 12.68 -12.90
N GLY A 136 -9.93 12.13 -13.38
CA GLY A 136 -8.72 11.97 -12.58
C GLY A 136 -8.19 13.30 -12.03
N ARG A 137 -8.16 14.36 -12.84
CA ARG A 137 -7.76 15.71 -12.41
C ARG A 137 -8.67 16.26 -11.31
N LYS A 138 -9.98 16.09 -11.46
CA LYS A 138 -10.96 16.47 -10.43
C LYS A 138 -10.73 15.68 -9.13
N THR A 139 -10.51 14.37 -9.23
CA THR A 139 -10.24 13.50 -8.09
C THR A 139 -8.94 13.90 -7.37
N VAL A 140 -7.87 14.21 -8.11
CA VAL A 140 -6.62 14.75 -7.53
C VAL A 140 -6.90 16.05 -6.79
N MET A 141 -7.64 16.98 -7.40
CA MET A 141 -7.96 18.27 -6.77
C MET A 141 -8.75 18.08 -5.47
N VAL A 142 -9.78 17.23 -5.49
CA VAL A 142 -10.57 16.89 -4.31
C VAL A 142 -9.70 16.24 -3.24
N GLY A 143 -8.81 15.31 -3.61
CA GLY A 143 -7.88 14.67 -2.69
C GLY A 143 -6.92 15.64 -2.01
N ILE A 144 -6.35 16.57 -2.77
CA ILE A 144 -5.45 17.61 -2.24
C ILE A 144 -6.22 18.51 -1.25
N VAL A 145 -7.42 18.96 -1.61
CA VAL A 145 -8.26 19.78 -0.74
C VAL A 145 -8.62 19.03 0.54
N LEU A 146 -9.05 17.76 0.43
CA LEU A 146 -9.35 16.92 1.59
C LEU A 146 -8.12 16.75 2.49
N THR A 147 -6.95 16.47 1.91
CA THR A 147 -5.71 16.31 2.67
C THR A 147 -5.33 17.60 3.39
N ALA A 148 -5.43 18.75 2.72
CA ALA A 148 -5.13 20.05 3.31
C ALA A 148 -6.10 20.39 4.44
N VAL A 149 -7.42 20.24 4.22
CA VAL A 149 -8.44 20.51 5.25
C VAL A 149 -8.23 19.61 6.46
N PHE A 150 -8.00 18.31 6.24
CA PHE A 150 -7.83 17.36 7.33
C PHE A 150 -6.49 17.54 8.06
N GLY A 151 -5.41 17.85 7.32
CA GLY A 151 -4.10 18.17 7.89
C GLY A 151 -4.13 19.42 8.75
N ILE A 152 -4.74 20.52 8.25
CA ILE A 152 -4.93 21.76 9.01
C ILE A 152 -5.79 21.50 10.25
N PHE A 153 -6.89 20.77 10.11
CA PHE A 153 -7.75 20.43 11.25
C PHE A 153 -6.99 19.67 12.34
N MET A 154 -6.17 18.69 11.96
CA MET A 154 -5.33 17.96 12.91
C MET A 154 -4.25 18.85 13.53
N GLU A 155 -3.57 19.68 12.74
CA GLU A 155 -2.58 20.62 13.26
C GLU A 155 -3.19 21.61 14.27
N LEU A 156 -4.41 22.13 14.01
CA LEU A 156 -5.13 22.98 14.96
C LEU A 156 -5.47 22.25 16.27
N ILE A 157 -5.84 20.97 16.20
CA ILE A 157 -6.11 20.15 17.39
C ILE A 157 -4.83 19.88 18.19
N PHE A 158 -3.74 19.52 17.52
CA PHE A 158 -2.48 19.17 18.19
C PHE A 158 -1.70 20.41 18.67
N SER A 159 -1.74 21.52 17.94
CA SER A 159 -1.10 22.80 18.33
C SER A 159 -1.90 23.58 19.38
N GLY A 160 -3.22 23.34 19.47
CA GLY A 160 -4.14 24.08 20.34
C GLY A 160 -3.93 23.91 21.85
N ASN A 161 -3.00 23.07 22.33
CA ASN A 161 -2.86 22.78 23.77
C ASN A 161 -1.43 22.82 24.36
N MET A 162 -0.44 23.46 23.71
CA MET A 162 0.92 23.56 24.29
C MET A 162 1.63 24.92 24.08
N GLY A 163 0.93 26.05 24.21
CA GLY A 163 1.59 27.36 24.07
C GLY A 163 0.99 28.57 24.78
N LEU A 164 -0.24 28.52 25.30
CA LEU A 164 -0.93 29.74 25.78
C LEU A 164 -1.34 29.75 27.27
N LEU A 165 -0.97 28.73 28.06
CA LEU A 165 -1.27 28.68 29.49
C LEU A 165 -0.08 28.19 30.33
N ARG A 166 1.04 28.91 30.23
CA ARG A 166 2.08 28.90 31.28
C ARG A 166 2.40 30.35 31.66
N PRO A 167 1.91 30.86 32.81
CA PRO A 167 2.59 31.96 33.48
C PRO A 167 3.97 31.52 33.96
#